data_AF-A0A957UHZ8-F1
#
_entry.id   AF-A0A957UHZ8-F1
#
_cell.length_a   1.000
_cell.length_b   1.000
_cell.length_c   1.000
_cell.angle_alpha   90.00
_cell.angle_beta   90.00
_cell.angle_gamma   90.00
#
_symmetry.space_group_name_H-M   'P 1'
#
loop_
_entity.id
_entity.type
_entity.pdbx_description
1 polymer ?
#
loop_
_entity_poly.entity_id
_entity_poly.type
_entity_poly.pdbx_seq_one_letter_code
_entity_poly.pdbx_strand_id
1 'polypeptide(L)'
;MTILSHNQKIAKELNIPERQVTATAELLDAGNTLPFVARYRKEVTGGLDEEQIRTIQSQLELLRSLDERRTAIIASIEEQGKMTPELLATLNAAETKTALEDLYQPYKPKRRTRASMARERGLQPLADQILFQVRTKLAPEEVAAEFVSAEVPTVADALAGARDIVAELISDNPEVRRITREKALEWGSVSAGKIDDAEDER
;
A
#
# COMPACT_ATOMS: atom_id res chain seq x y z
N MET A 1 -12.88 13.78 -16.08
CA MET A 1 -13.72 12.78 -15.38
C MET A 1 -14.07 13.35 -14.02
N THR A 2 -15.36 13.51 -13.73
CA THR A 2 -15.82 14.00 -12.42
C THR A 2 -15.60 12.89 -11.39
N ILE A 3 -14.83 13.18 -10.34
CA ILE A 3 -14.69 12.26 -9.20
C ILE A 3 -16.07 12.19 -8.53
N LEU A 4 -16.70 11.01 -8.53
CA LEU A 4 -17.96 10.78 -7.84
C LEU A 4 -17.78 11.04 -6.34
N SER A 5 -18.73 11.72 -5.71
CA SER A 5 -18.76 11.86 -4.24
C SER A 5 -18.87 10.49 -3.57
N HIS A 6 -18.50 10.38 -2.30
CA HIS A 6 -18.66 9.12 -1.55
C HIS A 6 -20.10 8.61 -1.60
N ASN A 7 -21.07 9.52 -1.45
CA ASN A 7 -22.49 9.17 -1.50
C ASN A 7 -22.89 8.61 -2.86
N GLN A 8 -22.37 9.17 -3.96
CA GLN A 8 -22.61 8.68 -5.32
C GLN A 8 -22.01 7.30 -5.57
N LYS A 9 -20.79 7.05 -5.08
CA LYS A 9 -20.14 5.73 -5.18
C LYS A 9 -20.96 4.67 -4.46
N ILE A 10 -21.32 4.93 -3.21
CA ILE A 10 -22.13 4.02 -2.38
C ILE A 10 -23.51 3.80 -2.99
N ALA A 11 -24.17 4.86 -3.46
CA ALA A 11 -25.48 4.77 -4.11
C ALA A 11 -25.45 3.84 -5.32
N LYS A 12 -24.40 3.95 -6.15
CA LYS A 12 -24.19 3.09 -7.31
C LYS A 12 -23.90 1.64 -6.92
N GLU A 13 -23.05 1.42 -5.92
CA GLU A 13 -22.70 0.08 -5.44
C GLU A 13 -23.89 -0.67 -4.82
N LEU A 14 -24.70 0.04 -4.03
CA LEU A 14 -25.88 -0.52 -3.36
C LEU A 14 -27.14 -0.48 -4.23
N ASN A 15 -27.06 0.11 -5.42
CA ASN A 15 -28.20 0.32 -6.32
C ASN A 15 -29.39 1.01 -5.64
N ILE A 16 -29.12 2.08 -4.89
CA ILE A 16 -30.13 2.91 -4.20
C ILE A 16 -29.98 4.39 -4.58
N PRO A 17 -31.04 5.21 -4.46
CA PRO A 17 -30.94 6.64 -4.73
C PRO A 17 -29.88 7.36 -3.88
N GLU A 18 -29.06 8.21 -4.50
CA GLU A 18 -28.05 9.04 -3.82
C GLU A 18 -28.62 9.83 -2.64
N ARG A 19 -29.83 10.38 -2.80
CA ARG A 19 -30.52 11.11 -1.72
C ARG A 19 -30.68 10.30 -0.43
N GLN A 20 -30.88 8.98 -0.52
CA GLN A 20 -31.03 8.11 0.66
C GLN A 20 -29.69 7.93 1.37
N VAL A 21 -28.61 7.78 0.60
CA VAL A 21 -27.25 7.72 1.14
C VAL A 21 -26.88 9.02 1.80
N THR A 22 -27.11 10.16 1.15
CA THR A 22 -26.83 11.49 1.70
C THR A 22 -27.59 11.74 3.00
N ALA A 23 -28.90 11.48 3.03
CA ALA A 23 -29.70 11.66 4.24
C ALA A 23 -29.23 10.74 5.39
N THR A 24 -28.85 9.50 5.08
CA THR A 24 -28.30 8.57 6.07
C THR A 24 -26.94 9.04 6.59
N ALA A 25 -26.06 9.50 5.71
CA ALA A 25 -24.75 10.04 6.07
C ALA A 25 -24.88 11.24 7.02
N GLU A 26 -25.75 12.20 6.70
CA GLU A 26 -26.00 13.39 7.53
C GLU A 26 -26.49 13.01 8.94
N LEU A 27 -27.37 12.01 9.04
CA LEU A 27 -27.86 11.52 10.34
C LEU A 27 -26.75 10.87 11.15
N LEU A 28 -25.92 10.02 10.53
CA LEU A 28 -24.79 9.36 11.20
C LEU A 28 -23.73 10.39 11.64
N ASP A 29 -23.42 11.37 10.79
CA ASP A 29 -22.47 12.44 11.08
C ASP A 29 -22.95 13.37 12.21
N ALA A 30 -24.26 13.53 12.36
CA ALA A 30 -24.87 14.22 13.51
C ALA A 30 -24.83 13.40 14.82
N GLY A 31 -24.16 12.24 14.83
CA GLY A 31 -23.97 11.39 16.00
C GLY A 31 -25.16 10.48 16.32
N ASN A 32 -26.12 10.33 15.39
CA ASN A 32 -27.23 9.40 15.59
C ASN A 32 -26.75 7.96 15.47
N THR A 33 -27.15 7.11 16.42
CA THR A 33 -26.81 5.69 16.37
C THR A 33 -27.59 4.96 15.27
N LEU A 34 -26.99 3.92 14.71
CA LEU A 34 -27.61 3.10 13.68
C LEU A 34 -29.01 2.54 14.08
N PRO A 35 -29.20 1.98 15.31
CA PRO A 35 -30.54 1.54 15.74
C PRO A 35 -31.56 2.69 15.83
N PHE A 36 -31.10 3.90 16.20
CA PHE A 36 -31.97 5.08 16.24
C PHE A 36 -32.40 5.51 14.83
N VAL A 37 -31.47 5.56 13.88
CA VAL A 37 -31.76 5.92 12.49
C VAL A 37 -32.74 4.92 11.87
N ALA A 38 -32.47 3.61 12.01
CA ALA A 38 -33.31 2.55 11.45
C ALA A 38 -34.74 2.55 12.02
N ARG A 39 -34.93 2.91 13.29
CA ARG A 39 -36.24 2.91 13.95
C ARG A 39 -37.01 4.23 13.80
N TYR A 40 -36.33 5.36 13.94
CA TYR A 40 -37.00 6.66 14.13
C TYR A 40 -36.79 7.65 12.97
N ARG A 41 -35.93 7.33 11.99
CA ARG A 41 -35.64 8.19 10.83
C ARG A 41 -35.94 7.54 9.48
N LYS A 42 -36.80 6.51 9.48
CA LYS A 42 -37.16 5.73 8.29
C LYS A 42 -37.70 6.58 7.13
N GLU A 43 -38.52 7.59 7.43
CA GLU A 43 -39.03 8.52 6.40
C GLU A 43 -37.92 9.36 5.75
N VAL A 44 -36.94 9.80 6.57
CA VAL A 44 -35.82 10.64 6.13
C VAL A 44 -34.84 9.82 5.29
N THR A 45 -34.58 8.57 5.66
CA THR A 45 -33.74 7.65 4.89
C THR A 45 -34.47 7.03 3.68
N GLY A 46 -35.77 7.29 3.52
CA GLY A 46 -36.58 6.74 2.43
C GLY A 46 -36.82 5.24 2.55
N GLY A 47 -36.90 4.72 3.77
CA GLY A 47 -37.31 3.34 4.04
C GLY A 47 -36.18 2.34 4.27
N LEU A 48 -34.92 2.78 4.28
CA LEU A 48 -33.76 1.90 4.46
C LEU A 48 -33.84 1.09 5.76
N ASP A 49 -33.47 -0.19 5.67
CA ASP A 49 -33.38 -1.07 6.82
C ASP A 49 -32.03 -0.99 7.55
N GLU A 50 -31.92 -1.72 8.66
CA GLU A 50 -30.75 -1.70 9.52
C GLU A 50 -29.47 -2.20 8.83
N GLU A 51 -29.58 -3.20 7.95
CA GLU A 51 -28.45 -3.79 7.23
C GLU A 51 -27.95 -2.85 6.13
N GLN A 52 -28.87 -2.21 5.41
CA GLN A 52 -28.54 -1.18 4.42
C GLN A 52 -27.85 0.02 5.06
N ILE A 53 -28.35 0.51 6.20
CA ILE A 53 -27.72 1.62 6.94
C ILE A 53 -26.33 1.22 7.44
N ARG A 54 -26.17 -0.01 7.95
CA ARG A 54 -24.85 -0.54 8.36
C ARG A 54 -23.85 -0.57 7.21
N THR A 55 -24.30 -0.98 6.04
CA THR A 55 -23.48 -1.06 4.84
C THR A 55 -23.07 0.34 4.38
N ILE A 56 -23.99 1.30 4.35
CA ILE A 56 -23.69 2.71 4.05
C ILE A 56 -22.66 3.26 5.05
N GLN A 57 -22.86 3.05 6.35
CA GLN A 57 -21.93 3.48 7.39
C GLN A 57 -20.53 2.93 7.14
N SER A 58 -20.41 1.61 6.95
CA SER A 58 -19.13 0.94 6.77
C SER A 58 -18.40 1.43 5.51
N GLN A 59 -19.13 1.62 4.40
CA GLN A 59 -18.55 2.14 3.15
C GLN A 59 -18.13 3.61 3.28
N LEU A 60 -18.91 4.45 3.99
CA LEU A 60 -18.52 5.84 4.27
C LEU A 60 -17.23 5.89 5.09
N GLU A 61 -17.13 5.10 6.15
CA GLU A 61 -15.93 5.00 7.00
C GLU A 61 -14.72 4.52 6.18
N LEU A 62 -14.91 3.51 5.32
CA LEU A 62 -13.86 3.00 4.43
C LEU A 62 -13.36 4.09 3.46
N LEU A 63 -14.27 4.77 2.76
CA LEU A 63 -13.93 5.81 1.78
C LEU A 63 -13.29 7.04 2.43
N ARG A 64 -13.81 7.50 3.58
CA ARG A 64 -13.22 8.61 4.35
C ARG A 64 -11.80 8.27 4.81
N SER A 65 -11.62 7.08 5.39
CA SER A 65 -10.29 6.66 5.84
C SER A 65 -9.32 6.40 4.68
N LEU A 66 -9.80 6.08 3.49
CA LEU A 66 -8.98 6.06 2.27
C LEU A 66 -8.51 7.46 1.89
N ASP A 67 -9.41 8.45 1.87
CA ASP A 67 -9.12 9.84 1.54
C ASP A 67 -8.17 10.51 2.55
N GLU A 68 -8.39 10.28 3.85
CA GLU A 68 -7.50 10.72 4.91
C GLU A 68 -6.09 10.15 4.70
N ARG A 69 -6.00 8.84 4.42
CA ARG A 69 -4.72 8.20 4.18
C ARG A 69 -4.04 8.72 2.91
N ARG A 70 -4.80 8.93 1.83
CA ARG A 70 -4.30 9.53 0.59
C ARG A 70 -3.71 10.91 0.85
N THR A 71 -4.42 11.75 1.59
CA THR A 71 -4.00 13.11 1.93
C THR A 71 -2.70 13.10 2.73
N ALA A 72 -2.59 12.22 3.74
CA ALA A 72 -1.38 12.07 4.54
C ALA A 72 -0.17 11.59 3.70
N ILE A 73 -0.40 10.67 2.76
CA ILE A 73 0.64 10.18 1.85
C ILE A 73 1.11 11.29 0.91
N ILE A 74 0.18 12.02 0.27
CA ILE A 74 0.49 13.14 -0.62
C ILE A 74 1.35 14.17 0.13
N ALA A 75 0.91 14.61 1.32
CA ALA A 75 1.65 15.57 2.13
C ALA A 75 3.06 15.08 2.48
N SER A 76 3.21 13.81 2.88
CA SER A 76 4.51 13.22 3.20
C SER A 76 5.47 13.19 2.01
N ILE A 77 4.97 12.97 0.79
CA ILE A 77 5.78 12.95 -0.44
C ILE A 77 6.12 14.37 -0.91
N GLU A 78 5.19 15.30 -0.77
CA GLU A 78 5.38 16.73 -1.06
C GLU A 78 6.44 17.35 -0.15
N GLU A 79 6.43 17.04 1.15
CA GLU A 79 7.43 17.50 2.12
C GLU A 79 8.86 17.04 1.74
N GLN A 80 8.98 15.88 1.10
CA GLN A 80 10.26 15.37 0.59
C GLN A 80 10.69 16.00 -0.76
N GLY A 81 9.84 16.82 -1.38
CA GLY A 81 10.07 17.38 -2.71
C GLY A 81 10.11 16.32 -3.82
N LYS A 82 9.44 15.17 -3.62
CA LYS A 82 9.45 14.03 -4.55
C LYS A 82 8.17 13.88 -5.35
N MET A 83 7.17 14.73 -5.11
CA MET A 83 5.90 14.67 -5.81
C MET A 83 6.05 15.06 -7.28
N THR A 84 5.46 14.28 -8.19
CA THR A 84 5.34 14.61 -9.60
C THR A 84 3.87 14.64 -10.01
N PRO A 85 3.49 15.33 -11.10
CA PRO A 85 2.11 15.34 -11.60
C PRO A 85 1.57 13.93 -11.87
N GLU A 86 2.41 13.02 -12.39
CA GLU A 86 2.06 11.64 -12.72
C GLU A 86 1.82 10.82 -11.44
N LEU A 87 2.66 10.99 -10.42
CA LEU A 87 2.48 10.32 -9.14
C LEU A 87 1.22 10.80 -8.42
N LEU A 88 0.98 12.11 -8.41
CA LEU A 88 -0.22 12.70 -7.83
C LEU A 88 -1.49 12.18 -8.51
N ALA A 89 -1.49 12.10 -9.84
CA ALA A 89 -2.60 11.52 -10.60
C ALA A 89 -2.84 10.06 -10.22
N THR A 90 -1.76 9.28 -10.06
CA THR A 90 -1.85 7.85 -9.69
C THR A 90 -2.35 7.66 -8.25
N LEU A 91 -1.90 8.48 -7.30
CA LEU A 91 -2.41 8.48 -5.91
C LEU A 91 -3.89 8.85 -5.83
N ASN A 92 -4.32 9.83 -6.62
CA ASN A 92 -5.73 10.23 -6.71
C ASN A 92 -6.61 9.16 -7.36
N ALA A 93 -6.06 8.38 -8.29
CA ALA A 93 -6.75 7.27 -8.93
C ALA A 93 -6.77 5.98 -8.07
N ALA A 94 -5.98 5.89 -7.00
CA ALA A 94 -5.93 4.69 -6.17
C ALA A 94 -7.25 4.46 -5.41
N GLU A 95 -7.86 3.30 -5.66
CA GLU A 95 -9.17 2.90 -5.12
C GLU A 95 -9.10 2.14 -3.79
N THR A 96 -7.91 1.66 -3.40
CA THR A 96 -7.73 0.87 -2.17
C THR A 96 -6.59 1.40 -1.32
N LYS A 97 -6.68 1.18 -0.01
CA LYS A 97 -5.59 1.50 0.93
C LYS A 97 -4.31 0.76 0.57
N THR A 98 -4.42 -0.50 0.14
CA THR A 98 -3.28 -1.29 -0.30
C THR A 98 -2.55 -0.66 -1.49
N ALA A 99 -3.30 -0.21 -2.51
CA ALA A 99 -2.70 0.48 -3.65
C ALA A 99 -2.01 1.79 -3.25
N LEU A 100 -2.62 2.56 -2.33
CA LEU A 100 -1.97 3.75 -1.77
C LEU A 100 -0.67 3.41 -1.02
N GLU A 101 -0.66 2.36 -0.19
CA GLU A 101 0.55 1.95 0.54
C GLU A 101 1.64 1.48 -0.41
N ASP A 102 1.31 0.76 -1.48
CA ASP A 102 2.30 0.34 -2.48
C ASP A 102 2.93 1.55 -3.17
N LEU A 103 2.13 2.55 -3.56
CA LEU A 103 2.63 3.78 -4.17
C LEU A 103 3.48 4.61 -3.19
N TYR A 104 3.13 4.60 -1.90
CA TYR A 104 3.86 5.31 -0.86
C TYR A 104 5.16 4.61 -0.44
N GLN A 105 5.26 3.30 -0.63
CA GLN A 105 6.34 2.47 -0.12
C GLN A 105 7.76 2.99 -0.43
N PRO A 106 8.08 3.49 -1.65
CA PRO A 106 9.39 4.07 -1.96
C PRO A 106 9.72 5.37 -1.20
N TYR A 107 8.70 6.08 -0.72
CA TYR A 107 8.81 7.39 -0.06
C TYR A 107 8.64 7.31 1.46
N LYS A 108 8.26 6.14 1.97
CA LYS A 108 8.05 5.93 3.39
C LYS A 108 9.39 6.10 4.12
N PRO A 109 9.49 6.98 5.14
CA PRO A 109 10.72 7.15 5.90
C PRO A 109 11.19 5.80 6.48
N LYS A 110 12.42 5.41 6.15
CA LYS A 110 13.01 4.15 6.60
C LYS A 110 14.03 4.39 7.68
N ARG A 111 14.02 3.53 8.72
CA ARG A 111 15.18 3.37 9.61
C ARG A 111 16.35 2.86 8.79
N ARG A 112 17.58 3.04 9.29
CA ARG A 112 18.81 2.53 8.70
C ARG A 112 18.65 1.05 8.27
N THR A 113 18.62 0.80 6.96
CA THR A 113 18.44 -0.53 6.36
C THR A 113 19.77 -1.09 5.91
N ARG A 114 19.84 -2.41 5.64
CA ARG A 114 21.04 -3.00 5.03
C ARG A 114 21.39 -2.35 3.69
N ALA A 115 20.36 -2.04 2.88
CA ALA A 115 20.52 -1.30 1.64
C ALA A 115 21.00 0.14 1.86
N SER A 116 20.45 0.88 2.82
CA SER A 116 20.92 2.25 3.11
C SER A 116 22.38 2.26 3.55
N MET A 117 22.78 1.30 4.40
CA MET A 117 24.18 1.11 4.80
C MET A 117 25.08 0.74 3.62
N ALA A 118 24.61 -0.12 2.71
CA ALA A 118 25.36 -0.46 1.52
C ALA A 118 25.54 0.75 0.57
N ARG A 119 24.54 1.62 0.45
CA ARG A 119 24.66 2.89 -0.30
C ARG A 119 25.66 3.84 0.34
N GLU A 120 25.62 3.99 1.67
CA GLU A 120 26.61 4.79 2.43
C GLU A 120 28.05 4.30 2.19
N ARG A 121 28.23 2.98 2.02
CA ARG A 121 29.51 2.33 1.70
C ARG A 121 29.89 2.40 0.21
N GLY A 122 29.13 3.12 -0.62
CA GLY A 122 29.44 3.32 -2.03
C GLY A 122 29.09 2.16 -2.97
N LEU A 123 28.22 1.23 -2.56
CA LEU A 123 27.87 0.04 -3.35
C LEU A 123 26.75 0.27 -4.38
N GLN A 124 26.21 1.49 -4.50
CA GLN A 124 25.15 1.81 -5.46
C GLN A 124 25.56 1.53 -6.92
N PRO A 125 26.76 1.88 -7.41
CA PRO A 125 27.14 1.59 -8.80
C PRO A 125 27.21 0.08 -9.11
N LEU A 126 27.62 -0.75 -8.13
CA LEU A 126 27.61 -2.20 -8.28
C LEU A 126 26.17 -2.74 -8.33
N ALA A 127 25.29 -2.21 -7.48
CA ALA A 127 23.86 -2.54 -7.50
C ALA A 127 23.19 -2.15 -8.83
N ASP A 128 23.53 -0.98 -9.39
CA ASP A 128 23.01 -0.50 -10.66
C ASP A 128 23.44 -1.41 -11.81
N GLN A 129 24.69 -1.90 -11.82
CA GLN A 129 25.14 -2.88 -12.82
C GLN A 129 24.32 -4.18 -12.78
N ILE A 130 24.00 -4.67 -11.57
CA ILE A 130 23.12 -5.83 -11.38
C ILE A 130 21.71 -5.51 -11.88
N LEU A 131 21.14 -4.37 -11.49
CA LEU A 131 19.76 -4.01 -11.80
C LEU A 131 19.55 -3.80 -13.31
N PHE A 132 20.46 -3.07 -13.96
CA PHE A 132 20.38 -2.76 -15.39
C PHE A 132 20.93 -3.88 -16.29
N GLN A 133 21.39 -4.99 -15.70
CA GLN A 133 21.93 -6.14 -16.43
C GLN A 133 23.04 -5.71 -17.41
N VAL A 134 23.96 -4.87 -16.94
CA VAL A 134 25.04 -4.32 -17.76
C VAL A 134 25.91 -5.47 -18.28
N ARG A 135 26.09 -5.53 -19.59
CA ARG A 135 26.87 -6.59 -20.22
C ARG A 135 28.36 -6.32 -20.10
N THR A 136 29.09 -7.28 -19.56
CA THR A 136 30.55 -7.26 -19.44
C THR A 136 31.12 -8.65 -19.75
N LYS A 137 32.42 -8.72 -20.04
CA LYS A 137 33.17 -9.97 -20.19
C LYS A 137 33.76 -10.47 -18.86
N LEU A 138 33.76 -9.61 -17.84
CA LEU A 138 34.27 -9.91 -16.52
C LEU A 138 33.28 -10.78 -15.74
N ALA A 139 33.80 -11.67 -14.90
CA ALA A 139 33.00 -12.36 -13.90
C ALA A 139 32.45 -11.38 -12.86
N PRO A 140 31.29 -11.65 -12.23
CA PRO A 140 30.73 -10.78 -11.19
C PRO A 140 31.70 -10.45 -10.06
N GLU A 141 32.55 -11.41 -9.67
CA GLU A 141 33.56 -11.26 -8.63
C GLU A 141 34.67 -10.28 -9.04
N GLU A 142 35.05 -10.27 -10.33
CA GLU A 142 36.06 -9.35 -10.85
C GLU A 142 35.55 -7.91 -10.88
N VAL A 143 34.28 -7.71 -11.26
CA VAL A 143 33.63 -6.38 -11.19
C VAL A 143 33.52 -5.91 -9.74
N ALA A 144 33.11 -6.80 -8.84
CA ALA A 144 32.93 -6.48 -7.43
C ALA A 144 34.25 -6.20 -6.68
N ALA A 145 35.40 -6.68 -7.20
CA ALA A 145 36.72 -6.42 -6.61
C ALA A 145 37.05 -4.92 -6.54
N GLU A 146 36.54 -4.11 -7.47
CA GLU A 146 36.72 -2.63 -7.47
C GLU A 146 36.02 -1.94 -6.30
N PHE A 147 35.08 -2.61 -5.63
CA PHE A 147 34.27 -2.07 -4.54
C PHE A 147 34.75 -2.52 -3.15
N VAL A 148 35.85 -3.27 -3.08
CA VAL A 148 36.46 -3.68 -1.80
C VAL A 148 37.13 -2.48 -1.13
N SER A 149 36.85 -2.29 0.15
CA SER A 149 37.36 -1.17 0.96
C SER A 149 37.50 -1.57 2.43
N ALA A 150 37.98 -0.67 3.27
CA ALA A 150 38.03 -0.92 4.72
C ALA A 150 36.64 -1.17 5.33
N GLU A 151 35.58 -0.57 4.76
CA GLU A 151 34.20 -0.75 5.20
C GLU A 151 33.47 -1.92 4.51
N VAL A 152 34.04 -2.43 3.41
CA VAL A 152 33.56 -3.57 2.62
C VAL A 152 34.75 -4.52 2.39
N PRO A 153 35.11 -5.34 3.39
CA PRO A 153 36.41 -6.02 3.42
C PRO A 153 36.60 -7.09 2.36
N THR A 154 35.53 -7.65 1.81
CA THR A 154 35.59 -8.75 0.84
C THR A 154 34.69 -8.53 -0.36
N VAL A 155 35.02 -9.21 -1.47
CA VAL A 155 34.17 -9.28 -2.67
C VAL A 155 32.76 -9.80 -2.32
N ALA A 156 32.68 -10.76 -1.40
CA ALA A 156 31.41 -11.30 -0.94
C ALA A 156 30.56 -10.23 -0.23
N ASP A 157 31.18 -9.38 0.59
CA ASP A 157 30.49 -8.27 1.26
C ASP A 157 30.00 -7.23 0.25
N ALA A 158 30.79 -6.93 -0.78
CA ALA A 158 30.40 -6.01 -1.85
C ALA A 158 29.17 -6.53 -2.61
N LEU A 159 29.20 -7.79 -3.02
CA LEU A 159 28.07 -8.44 -3.69
C LEU A 159 26.84 -8.54 -2.79
N ALA A 160 27.01 -8.86 -1.50
CA ALA A 160 25.91 -8.94 -0.55
C ALA A 160 25.24 -7.56 -0.35
N GLY A 161 26.04 -6.51 -0.15
CA GLY A 161 25.51 -5.14 -0.02
C GLY A 161 24.81 -4.65 -1.28
N ALA A 162 25.39 -4.92 -2.46
CA ALA A 162 24.74 -4.59 -3.74
C ALA A 162 23.42 -5.36 -3.92
N ARG A 163 23.35 -6.64 -3.54
CA ARG A 163 22.10 -7.42 -3.54
C ARG A 163 21.07 -6.86 -2.58
N ASP A 164 21.47 -6.40 -1.40
CA ASP A 164 20.54 -5.78 -0.44
C ASP A 164 19.92 -4.50 -1.03
N ILE A 165 20.68 -3.68 -1.76
CA ILE A 165 20.17 -2.50 -2.50
C ILE A 165 19.15 -2.93 -3.56
N VAL A 166 19.51 -3.90 -4.40
CA VAL A 166 18.63 -4.40 -5.47
C VAL A 166 17.35 -5.01 -4.90
N ALA A 167 17.46 -5.81 -3.84
CA ALA A 167 16.33 -6.44 -3.17
C ALA A 167 15.37 -5.40 -2.60
N GLU A 168 15.89 -4.35 -1.93
CA GLU A 168 15.05 -3.26 -1.43
C GLU A 168 14.31 -2.57 -2.59
N LEU A 169 15.02 -2.19 -3.65
CA LEU A 169 14.44 -1.50 -4.81
C LEU A 169 13.33 -2.32 -5.49
N ILE A 170 13.55 -3.63 -5.68
CA ILE A 170 12.53 -4.52 -6.24
C ILE A 170 11.35 -4.69 -5.29
N SER A 171 11.61 -4.84 -3.98
CA SER A 171 10.57 -5.08 -2.97
C SER A 171 9.68 -3.87 -2.71
N ASP A 172 10.19 -2.66 -2.94
CA ASP A 172 9.45 -1.40 -2.82
C ASP A 172 8.74 -1.02 -4.12
N ASN A 173 9.07 -1.63 -5.25
CA ASN A 173 8.47 -1.28 -6.52
C ASN A 173 6.96 -1.57 -6.49
N PRO A 174 6.09 -0.56 -6.68
CA PRO A 174 4.63 -0.73 -6.54
C PRO A 174 4.07 -1.82 -7.45
N GLU A 175 4.58 -1.92 -8.67
CA GLU A 175 4.11 -2.88 -9.66
C GLU A 175 4.55 -4.30 -9.32
N VAL A 176 5.79 -4.49 -8.88
CA VAL A 176 6.29 -5.80 -8.41
C VAL A 176 5.46 -6.28 -7.22
N ARG A 177 5.15 -5.40 -6.27
CA ARG A 177 4.33 -5.71 -5.10
C ARG A 177 2.91 -6.13 -5.49
N ARG A 178 2.29 -5.39 -6.41
CA ARG A 178 0.97 -5.67 -6.95
C ARG A 178 0.92 -7.06 -7.59
N ILE A 179 1.80 -7.31 -8.56
CA ILE A 179 1.88 -8.60 -9.26
C ILE A 179 2.16 -9.75 -8.29
N THR A 180 3.06 -9.56 -7.33
CA THR A 180 3.39 -10.61 -6.35
C THR A 180 2.18 -10.99 -5.50
N ARG A 181 1.40 -10.01 -5.03
CA ARG A 181 0.16 -10.30 -4.29
C ARG A 181 -0.89 -10.99 -5.17
N GLU A 182 -1.08 -10.52 -6.40
CA GLU A 182 -2.06 -11.12 -7.33
C GLU A 182 -1.75 -12.60 -7.56
N LYS A 183 -0.48 -12.92 -7.85
CA LYS A 183 -0.02 -14.30 -8.01
C LYS A 183 -0.20 -15.14 -6.74
N ALA A 184 0.09 -14.56 -5.57
CA ALA A 184 -0.10 -15.26 -4.30
C ALA A 184 -1.58 -15.56 -4.01
N LEU A 185 -2.49 -14.67 -4.39
CA LEU A 185 -3.93 -14.89 -4.24
C LEU A 185 -4.49 -15.89 -5.26
N GLU A 186 -3.94 -15.90 -6.48
CA GLU A 186 -4.42 -16.78 -7.55
C GLU A 186 -3.90 -18.21 -7.42
N TRP A 187 -2.62 -18.39 -7.06
CA TRP A 187 -1.94 -19.69 -7.10
C TRP A 187 -1.43 -20.16 -5.74
N GLY A 188 -1.57 -19.35 -4.68
CA GLY A 188 -1.17 -19.74 -3.34
C GLY A 188 -2.05 -20.85 -2.78
N SER A 189 -1.44 -21.79 -2.06
CA SER A 189 -2.16 -22.79 -1.28
C SER A 189 -2.03 -22.48 0.22
N VAL A 190 -3.15 -22.55 0.92
CA VAL A 190 -3.17 -22.46 2.38
C VAL A 190 -2.97 -23.87 2.93
N SER A 191 -1.97 -24.03 3.79
CA SER A 191 -1.72 -25.28 4.51
C SER A 191 -1.73 -25.03 6.02
N ALA A 192 -2.20 -26.02 6.76
CA ALA A 192 -2.16 -26.04 8.21
C ALA A 192 -1.50 -27.35 8.66
N GLY A 193 -0.59 -27.25 9.61
CA GLY A 193 0.10 -28.40 10.20
C GLY A 193 0.04 -28.33 11.73
N LYS A 194 0.04 -29.49 12.39
CA LYS A 194 0.19 -29.57 13.84
C LYS A 194 1.60 -29.10 14.20
N ILE A 195 1.73 -28.26 15.20
CA ILE A 195 3.03 -27.97 15.82
C ILE A 195 3.39 -29.19 16.66
N ASP A 196 4.57 -29.77 16.44
CA ASP A 196 4.95 -31.08 16.97
C ASP A 196 4.65 -31.23 18.48
N ASP A 197 4.90 -30.20 19.27
CA ASP A 197 4.71 -30.16 20.73
C ASP A 197 3.48 -29.34 21.18
N ALA A 198 2.50 -29.09 20.30
CA ALA A 198 1.26 -28.45 20.73
C ALA A 198 0.46 -29.37 21.66
N GLU A 199 0.40 -29.00 22.94
CA GLU A 199 -0.56 -29.52 23.90
C GLU A 199 -1.95 -28.96 23.56
N ASP A 200 -2.91 -29.85 23.37
CA ASP A 200 -4.32 -29.49 23.20
C ASP A 200 -4.91 -29.38 24.61
N GLU A 201 -5.19 -28.16 25.10
CA GLU A 201 -5.75 -27.90 26.44
C GLU A 201 -7.22 -28.34 26.60
N ARG A 202 -7.66 -29.36 25.86
CA ARG A 202 -9.01 -29.93 25.98
C ARG A 202 -9.11 -30.98 27.07
#